data_AF-A0A961CW54-F1
#
_entry.id   AF-A0A961CW54-F1
#
_cell.length_a   1.000
_cell.length_b   1.000
_cell.length_c   1.000
_cell.angle_alpha   90.00
_cell.angle_beta   90.00
_cell.angle_gamma   90.00
#
_symmetry.space_group_name_H-M   'P 1'
#
loop_
_entity.id
_entity.type
_entity.pdbx_description
1 polymer ?
#
loop_
_entity_poly.entity_id
_entity_poly.type
_entity_poly.pdbx_seq_one_letter_code
_entity_poly.pdbx_strand_id
1 'polypeptide(L)'
;EVPLPDVDRLAKKIPNGPGASLEGALESDPDLRKEIDANPAYRGLVDIARRLEGRIRNPGKHAAGIVVSDGPLTQHVPLYRVGDDLTTQYSMDLLEDKLVGLLKMDFLGLRTLTIIAKAIELIERSGKAPPDVEKLPLDDPATYEMLSAGEALGVFQVEGSGMRELLRRIHPESFDDLATITALHWPGPMNSGMMDMYIERKAGRQAVTYAHPSLEP
;
A
#
# COMPACT_ATOMS: atom_id res chain seq x y z
N GLU A 1 14.35 -18.00 30.42
CA GLU A 1 13.69 -16.74 30.01
C GLU A 1 14.65 -16.00 29.10
N VAL A 2 14.19 -15.46 27.97
CA VAL A 2 15.05 -14.71 27.03
C VAL A 2 14.84 -13.22 27.30
N PRO A 3 15.89 -12.43 27.54
CA PRO A 3 15.76 -10.99 27.79
C PRO A 3 15.07 -10.27 26.62
N LEU A 4 14.21 -9.30 26.92
CA LEU A 4 13.49 -8.52 25.91
C LEU A 4 14.42 -7.86 24.85
N PRO A 5 15.61 -7.33 25.19
CA PRO A 5 16.54 -6.81 24.19
C PRO A 5 17.01 -7.86 23.18
N ASP A 6 17.18 -9.11 23.60
CA ASP A 6 17.56 -10.20 22.70
C ASP A 6 16.38 -10.62 21.82
N VAL A 7 15.16 -10.64 22.36
CA VAL A 7 13.94 -10.90 21.59
C VAL A 7 13.76 -9.84 20.50
N ASP A 8 13.90 -8.56 20.83
CA ASP A 8 13.78 -7.45 19.87
C ASP A 8 14.85 -7.54 18.76
N ARG A 9 16.09 -7.86 19.13
CA ARG A 9 17.19 -8.03 18.16
C ARG A 9 16.93 -9.20 17.20
N LEU A 10 16.43 -10.33 17.70
CA LEU A 10 16.06 -11.48 16.86
C LEU A 10 14.86 -11.14 15.96
N ALA A 11 13.83 -10.48 16.49
CA ALA A 11 12.64 -10.10 15.75
C ALA A 11 12.95 -9.17 14.57
N LYS A 12 13.88 -8.23 14.73
CA LYS A 12 14.33 -7.32 13.67
C LYS A 12 15.00 -8.00 12.48
N LYS A 13 15.46 -9.25 12.63
CA LYS A 13 16.01 -10.04 11.53
C LYS A 13 14.93 -10.73 10.70
N ILE A 14 13.68 -10.75 11.17
CA ILE A 14 12.55 -11.28 10.41
C ILE A 14 12.04 -10.17 9.48
N PRO A 15 11.93 -10.42 8.16
CA PRO A 15 11.39 -9.44 7.21
C PRO A 15 9.98 -8.98 7.60
N ASN A 16 9.66 -7.72 7.32
CA ASN A 16 8.32 -7.20 7.47
C ASN A 16 7.59 -7.19 6.12
N GLY A 17 6.29 -7.43 6.13
CA GLY A 17 5.41 -7.24 4.97
C GLY A 17 4.63 -8.49 4.57
N PRO A 18 3.81 -8.38 3.51
CA PRO A 18 3.01 -9.50 3.02
C PRO A 18 3.88 -10.71 2.65
N GLY A 19 3.49 -11.89 3.13
CA GLY A 19 4.21 -13.15 2.85
C GLY A 19 5.47 -13.38 3.68
N ALA A 20 5.85 -12.46 4.58
CA ALA A 20 6.91 -12.71 5.54
C ALA A 20 6.53 -13.87 6.47
N SER A 21 7.46 -14.79 6.68
CA SER A 21 7.31 -15.93 7.59
C SER A 21 8.60 -16.18 8.35
N LEU A 22 8.48 -16.78 9.53
CA LEU A 22 9.61 -17.18 10.35
C LEU A 22 10.50 -18.20 9.63
N GLU A 23 9.90 -19.12 8.87
CA GLU A 23 10.64 -20.11 8.08
C GLU A 23 11.42 -19.46 6.95
N GLY A 24 10.78 -18.59 6.15
CA GLY A 24 11.45 -17.85 5.08
C GLY A 24 12.60 -16.99 5.59
N ALA A 25 12.46 -16.38 6.78
CA ALA A 25 13.53 -15.62 7.41
C ALA A 25 14.76 -16.50 7.71
N LEU A 26 14.54 -17.70 8.27
CA LEU A 26 15.60 -18.66 8.62
C LEU A 26 16.28 -19.28 7.41
N GLU A 27 15.58 -19.39 6.28
CA GLU A 27 16.16 -19.81 5.00
C GLU A 27 17.01 -18.71 4.37
N SER A 28 16.56 -17.44 4.48
CA SER A 28 17.23 -16.29 3.88
C SER A 28 18.45 -15.78 4.66
N ASP A 29 18.52 -16.02 5.98
CA ASP A 29 19.61 -15.56 6.85
C ASP A 29 20.29 -16.76 7.58
N PRO A 30 21.38 -17.30 7.01
CA PRO A 30 22.14 -18.39 7.63
C PRO A 30 22.75 -18.04 8.99
N ASP A 31 23.02 -16.76 9.26
CA ASP A 31 23.64 -16.34 10.52
C ASP A 31 22.60 -16.24 11.64
N LEU A 32 21.38 -15.80 11.35
CA LEU A 32 20.23 -15.94 12.25
C LEU A 32 20.03 -17.41 12.65
N ARG A 33 20.08 -18.33 11.68
CA ARG A 33 19.93 -19.76 11.95
C ARG A 33 21.02 -20.29 12.87
N LYS A 34 22.29 -19.99 12.60
CA LYS A 34 23.42 -20.39 13.47
C LYS A 34 23.26 -19.85 14.88
N GLU A 35 22.83 -18.59 15.02
CA GLU A 35 22.65 -17.94 16.30
C GLU A 35 21.57 -18.63 17.16
N ILE A 36 20.44 -18.98 16.54
CA ILE A 36 19.36 -19.73 17.17
C ILE A 36 19.84 -21.14 17.54
N ASP A 37 20.59 -21.80 16.67
CA ASP A 37 21.10 -23.15 16.89
C ASP A 37 22.16 -23.24 17.99
N ALA A 38 22.93 -22.17 18.19
CA ALA A 38 23.96 -22.07 19.22
C ALA A 38 23.40 -21.83 20.63
N ASN A 39 22.16 -21.31 20.75
CA ASN A 39 21.56 -20.98 22.03
C ASN A 39 20.27 -21.78 22.28
N PRO A 40 20.26 -22.75 23.21
CA PRO A 40 19.07 -23.54 23.54
C PRO A 40 17.84 -22.72 23.92
N ALA A 41 18.03 -21.56 24.56
CA ALA A 41 16.92 -20.68 24.91
C ALA A 41 16.29 -20.01 23.66
N TYR A 42 17.10 -19.68 22.66
CA TYR A 42 16.61 -19.12 21.40
C TYR A 42 15.91 -20.18 20.56
N ARG A 43 16.45 -21.40 20.52
CA ARG A 43 15.77 -22.53 19.89
C ARG A 43 14.39 -22.77 20.49
N GLY A 44 14.28 -22.81 21.82
CA GLY A 44 13.00 -22.95 22.51
C GLY A 44 12.02 -21.81 22.20
N LEU A 45 12.50 -20.56 22.13
CA LEU A 45 11.70 -19.41 21.73
C LEU A 45 11.14 -19.56 20.31
N VAL A 46 11.99 -19.92 19.35
CA VAL A 46 11.64 -20.07 17.92
C VAL A 46 10.69 -21.24 17.71
N ASP A 47 10.88 -22.36 18.42
CA ASP A 47 9.98 -23.52 18.34
C ASP A 47 8.57 -23.18 18.83
N ILE A 48 8.46 -22.37 19.89
CA ILE A 48 7.18 -21.86 20.36
C ILE A 48 6.59 -20.89 19.33
N ALA A 49 7.38 -19.96 18.80
CA ALA A 49 6.94 -19.00 17.81
C ALA A 49 6.38 -19.67 16.55
N ARG A 50 7.06 -20.71 16.03
CA ARG A 50 6.59 -21.52 14.89
C ARG A 50 5.22 -22.14 15.11
N ARG A 51 4.90 -22.59 16.33
CA ARG A 51 3.59 -23.18 16.65
C ARG A 51 2.47 -22.13 16.74
N LEU A 52 2.83 -20.89 17.06
CA LEU A 52 1.93 -19.77 17.22
C LEU A 52 1.76 -18.93 15.95
N GLU A 53 2.66 -19.06 14.98
CA GLU A 53 2.55 -18.39 13.67
C GLU A 53 1.26 -18.80 12.95
N GLY A 54 0.60 -17.82 12.32
CA GLY A 54 -0.68 -18.02 11.62
C GLY A 54 -1.89 -18.24 12.54
N ARG A 55 -1.74 -18.19 13.86
CA ARG A 55 -2.87 -18.32 14.80
C ARG A 55 -3.61 -16.99 14.98
N ILE A 56 -4.94 -17.07 15.05
CA ILE A 56 -5.79 -15.92 15.36
C ILE A 56 -5.59 -15.55 16.84
N ARG A 57 -5.16 -14.31 17.09
CA ARG A 57 -4.93 -13.82 18.45
C ARG A 57 -6.20 -13.23 19.08
N ASN A 58 -6.84 -12.29 18.40
CA ASN A 58 -7.99 -11.53 18.88
C ASN A 58 -8.95 -11.22 17.73
N PRO A 59 -10.26 -11.05 17.98
CA PRO A 59 -11.16 -10.44 17.02
C PRO A 59 -10.74 -8.98 16.75
N GLY A 60 -10.65 -8.61 15.48
CA GLY A 60 -10.36 -7.26 15.03
C GLY A 60 -11.56 -6.66 14.29
N LYS A 61 -11.59 -5.32 14.19
CA LYS A 61 -12.54 -4.59 13.37
C LYS A 61 -11.88 -4.21 12.04
N HIS A 62 -12.55 -4.42 10.92
CA HIS A 62 -12.12 -3.85 9.64
C HIS A 62 -12.29 -2.33 9.68
N ALA A 63 -11.21 -1.57 9.47
CA ALA A 63 -11.22 -0.12 9.68
C ALA A 63 -12.20 0.64 8.78
N ALA A 64 -12.53 0.08 7.61
CA ALA A 64 -13.37 0.70 6.59
C ALA A 64 -14.69 -0.06 6.32
N GLY A 65 -14.83 -1.29 6.80
CA GLY A 65 -15.81 -2.23 6.26
C GLY A 65 -17.17 -2.07 6.93
N ILE A 66 -18.19 -1.75 6.15
CA ILE A 66 -19.59 -1.72 6.57
C ILE A 66 -20.36 -2.77 5.78
N VAL A 67 -21.21 -3.52 6.48
CA VAL A 67 -22.06 -4.57 5.90
C VAL A 67 -23.51 -4.16 6.03
N VAL A 68 -24.27 -4.34 4.95
CA VAL A 68 -25.69 -3.99 4.84
C VAL A 68 -26.48 -5.24 4.46
N SER A 69 -27.56 -5.51 5.19
CA SER A 69 -28.50 -6.61 4.94
C SER A 69 -29.90 -6.07 4.72
N ASP A 70 -30.70 -6.80 3.91
CA ASP A 70 -32.13 -6.56 3.75
C ASP A 70 -32.90 -7.21 4.92
N GLY A 71 -32.81 -6.59 6.09
CA GLY A 71 -33.37 -7.10 7.35
C GLY A 71 -32.34 -7.18 8.49
N PRO A 72 -32.71 -7.74 9.66
CA PRO A 72 -31.79 -7.84 10.80
C PRO A 72 -30.56 -8.69 10.50
N LEU A 73 -29.36 -8.14 10.69
CA LEU A 73 -28.09 -8.84 10.44
C LEU A 73 -27.98 -10.19 11.16
N THR A 74 -28.58 -10.33 12.34
CA THR A 74 -28.58 -11.57 13.13
C THR A 74 -29.30 -12.74 12.45
N GLN A 75 -30.11 -12.48 11.42
CA GLN A 75 -30.73 -13.52 10.60
C GLN A 75 -29.78 -14.07 9.52
N HIS A 76 -28.71 -13.36 9.22
CA HIS A 76 -27.75 -13.71 8.16
C HIS A 76 -26.40 -14.12 8.73
N VAL A 77 -25.91 -13.40 9.75
CA VAL A 77 -24.56 -13.57 10.28
C VAL A 77 -24.52 -13.43 11.81
N PRO A 78 -23.67 -14.23 12.48
CA PRO A 78 -23.40 -14.03 13.90
C PRO A 78 -22.64 -12.71 14.11
N LEU A 79 -23.01 -11.99 15.17
CA LEU A 79 -22.43 -10.69 15.52
C LEU A 79 -21.52 -10.80 16.73
N TYR A 80 -20.56 -9.88 16.82
CA TYR A 80 -19.63 -9.74 17.92
C TYR A 80 -19.47 -8.25 18.26
N ARG A 81 -19.10 -7.95 19.51
CA ARG A 81 -18.88 -6.57 19.94
C ARG A 81 -17.40 -6.32 20.21
N VAL A 82 -16.79 -5.39 19.49
CA VAL A 82 -15.40 -4.95 19.69
C VAL A 82 -15.43 -3.53 20.25
N GLY A 83 -15.23 -3.39 21.56
CA GLY A 83 -15.46 -2.11 22.25
C GLY A 83 -16.95 -1.74 22.20
N ASP A 84 -17.27 -0.57 21.65
CA ASP A 84 -18.66 -0.13 21.47
C ASP A 84 -19.23 -0.54 20.09
N ASP A 85 -18.38 -0.96 19.16
CA ASP A 85 -18.79 -1.28 17.79
C ASP A 85 -19.34 -2.69 17.66
N LEU A 86 -20.38 -2.83 16.82
CA LEU A 86 -20.94 -4.10 16.42
C LEU A 86 -20.28 -4.58 15.12
N THR A 87 -19.71 -5.78 15.13
CA THR A 87 -19.04 -6.38 13.98
C THR A 87 -19.68 -7.72 13.64
N THR A 88 -19.49 -8.18 12.41
CA THR A 88 -19.74 -9.58 12.04
C THR A 88 -18.65 -10.48 12.63
N GLN A 89 -18.97 -11.74 12.92
CA GLN A 89 -17.94 -12.73 13.28
C GLN A 89 -17.24 -13.32 12.05
N TYR A 90 -17.86 -13.21 10.87
CA TYR A 90 -17.27 -13.65 9.61
C TYR A 90 -16.24 -12.65 9.09
N SER A 91 -15.19 -13.17 8.47
CA SER A 91 -14.18 -12.40 7.75
C SER A 91 -14.78 -11.75 6.50
N MET A 92 -14.06 -10.76 5.95
CA MET A 92 -14.42 -10.11 4.69
C MET A 92 -14.72 -11.12 3.57
N ASP A 93 -13.80 -12.07 3.35
CA ASP A 93 -13.92 -13.04 2.27
C ASP A 93 -15.20 -13.88 2.39
N LEU A 94 -15.57 -14.26 3.62
CA LEU A 94 -16.76 -15.08 3.86
C LEU A 94 -18.06 -14.29 3.76
N LEU A 95 -18.05 -12.98 4.05
CA LEU A 95 -19.22 -12.10 3.91
C LEU A 95 -19.55 -11.82 2.44
N GLU A 96 -18.51 -11.61 1.63
CA GLU A 96 -18.63 -11.35 0.19
C GLU A 96 -18.89 -12.65 -0.60
N ASP A 97 -18.55 -13.82 -0.02
CA ASP A 97 -18.85 -15.11 -0.62
C ASP A 97 -20.35 -15.25 -0.90
N LYS A 98 -20.68 -15.86 -2.05
CA LYS A 98 -22.05 -16.05 -2.53
C LYS A 98 -22.95 -16.79 -1.55
N LEU A 99 -22.37 -17.57 -0.63
CA LEU A 99 -23.12 -18.29 0.41
C LEU A 99 -23.74 -17.36 1.45
N VAL A 100 -23.10 -16.24 1.78
CA VAL A 100 -23.62 -15.23 2.71
C VAL A 100 -24.25 -14.07 1.93
N GLY A 101 -23.55 -13.58 0.90
CA GLY A 101 -24.10 -12.67 -0.10
C GLY A 101 -24.54 -11.32 0.43
N LEU A 102 -23.83 -10.76 1.43
CA LEU A 102 -24.17 -9.45 1.99
C LEU A 102 -23.52 -8.32 1.20
N LEU A 103 -24.21 -7.17 1.12
CA LEU A 103 -23.64 -5.97 0.54
C LEU A 103 -22.58 -5.42 1.51
N LYS A 104 -21.34 -5.32 1.03
CA LYS A 104 -20.25 -4.69 1.76
C LYS A 104 -19.80 -3.42 1.04
N MET A 105 -19.55 -2.38 1.83
CA MET A 105 -19.01 -1.11 1.36
C MET A 105 -17.80 -0.74 2.23
N ASP A 106 -16.70 -0.33 1.61
CA ASP A 106 -15.53 0.14 2.32
C ASP A 106 -15.49 1.69 2.34
N PHE A 107 -15.48 2.25 3.53
CA PHE A 107 -15.33 3.68 3.81
C PHE A 107 -13.91 3.98 4.24
N LEU A 108 -13.05 4.31 3.28
CA LEU A 108 -11.65 4.60 3.56
C LEU A 108 -11.49 6.03 4.10
N GLY A 109 -10.81 6.16 5.25
CA GLY A 109 -10.42 7.45 5.82
C GLY A 109 -9.23 8.09 5.11
N LEU A 110 -9.34 8.32 3.80
CA LEU A 110 -8.24 8.89 3.02
C LEU A 110 -8.07 10.38 3.36
N ARG A 111 -6.98 10.70 4.08
CA ARG A 111 -6.69 12.07 4.54
C ARG A 111 -6.53 13.08 3.40
N THR A 112 -6.14 12.64 2.21
CA THR A 112 -5.94 13.48 1.03
C THR A 112 -7.17 14.34 0.72
N LEU A 113 -8.37 13.76 0.76
CA LEU A 113 -9.61 14.49 0.47
C LEU A 113 -9.91 15.56 1.54
N THR A 114 -9.61 15.25 2.82
CA THR A 114 -9.72 16.24 3.91
C THR A 114 -8.74 17.40 3.73
N ILE A 115 -7.52 17.11 3.28
CA ILE A 115 -6.49 18.14 3.01
C ILE A 115 -6.95 19.05 1.86
N ILE A 116 -7.47 18.48 0.76
CA ILE A 116 -8.00 19.25 -0.37
C ILE A 116 -9.16 20.13 0.08
N ALA A 117 -10.14 19.58 0.83
CA ALA A 117 -11.26 20.35 1.36
C ALA A 117 -10.78 21.52 2.23
N LYS A 118 -9.76 21.30 3.08
CA LYS A 118 -9.20 22.36 3.91
C LYS A 118 -8.46 23.42 3.10
N ALA A 119 -7.75 23.01 2.04
CA ALA A 119 -7.07 23.94 1.14
C ALA A 119 -8.08 24.87 0.45
N ILE A 120 -9.21 24.34 -0.02
CA ILE A 120 -10.31 25.11 -0.60
C ILE A 120 -10.86 26.14 0.39
N GLU A 121 -11.16 25.73 1.62
CA GLU A 121 -11.64 26.62 2.69
C GLU A 121 -10.64 27.76 2.96
N LEU A 122 -9.33 27.48 2.94
CA LEU A 122 -8.30 28.49 3.15
C LEU A 122 -8.16 29.47 1.98
N ILE A 123 -8.37 29.00 0.74
CA ILE A 123 -8.40 29.86 -0.46
C ILE A 123 -9.58 30.84 -0.36
N GLU A 124 -10.77 30.34 -0.01
CA GLU A 124 -11.97 31.17 0.21
C GLU A 124 -11.74 32.21 1.31
N ARG A 125 -11.20 31.80 2.46
CA ARG A 125 -10.89 32.70 3.58
C ARG A 125 -9.85 33.76 3.24
N SER A 126 -9.03 33.52 2.23
CA SER A 126 -8.05 34.47 1.72
C SER A 126 -8.67 35.48 0.73
N GLY A 127 -10.00 35.45 0.54
CA GLY A 127 -10.72 36.36 -0.35
C GLY A 127 -10.61 36.00 -1.84
N LYS A 128 -10.14 34.78 -2.16
CA LYS A 128 -10.03 34.29 -3.54
C LYS A 128 -11.22 33.37 -3.86
N ALA A 129 -11.61 33.31 -5.13
CA ALA A 129 -12.56 32.31 -5.57
C ALA A 129 -11.91 30.91 -5.53
N PRO A 130 -12.53 29.93 -4.86
CA PRO A 130 -12.02 28.55 -4.83
C PRO A 130 -12.15 27.91 -6.21
N PRO A 131 -11.22 27.03 -6.60
CA PRO A 131 -11.37 26.23 -7.81
C PRO A 131 -12.44 25.15 -7.64
N ASP A 132 -13.11 24.82 -8.74
CA ASP A 132 -13.93 23.61 -8.86
C ASP A 132 -13.00 22.41 -9.13
N VAL A 133 -12.76 21.59 -8.11
CA VAL A 133 -11.79 20.48 -8.17
C VAL A 133 -12.16 19.45 -9.24
N GLU A 134 -13.46 19.25 -9.51
CA GLU A 134 -13.93 18.29 -10.51
C GLU A 134 -13.70 18.77 -11.95
N LYS A 135 -13.35 20.05 -12.13
CA LYS A 135 -13.18 20.69 -13.44
C LYS A 135 -11.77 21.24 -13.67
N LEU A 136 -10.82 20.90 -12.82
CA LEU A 136 -9.43 21.31 -13.02
C LEU A 136 -8.88 20.72 -14.33
N PRO A 137 -8.13 21.50 -15.13
CA PRO A 137 -7.45 20.99 -16.31
C PRO A 137 -6.38 19.96 -15.91
N LEU A 138 -6.19 18.95 -16.76
CA LEU A 138 -5.20 17.89 -16.55
C LEU A 138 -3.87 18.18 -17.26
N ASP A 139 -3.77 19.30 -17.96
CA ASP A 139 -2.65 19.70 -18.83
C ASP A 139 -1.95 20.98 -18.35
N ASP A 140 -2.06 21.33 -17.06
CA ASP A 140 -1.42 22.53 -16.48
C ASP A 140 0.12 22.42 -16.48
N PRO A 141 0.84 23.25 -17.28
CA PRO A 141 2.29 23.12 -17.41
C PRO A 141 3.05 23.40 -16.11
N ALA A 142 2.54 24.31 -15.27
CA ALA A 142 3.19 24.66 -14.00
C ALA A 142 3.18 23.49 -13.02
N THR A 143 2.09 22.72 -12.98
CA THR A 143 1.99 21.48 -12.20
C THR A 143 3.02 20.46 -12.66
N TYR A 144 3.18 20.24 -13.96
CA TYR A 144 4.15 19.30 -14.51
C TYR A 144 5.60 19.75 -14.33
N GLU A 145 5.88 21.05 -14.38
CA GLU A 145 7.21 21.61 -14.10
C GLU A 145 7.60 21.38 -12.63
N MET A 146 6.71 21.67 -11.69
CA MET A 146 6.90 21.39 -10.25
C MET A 146 7.15 19.90 -10.00
N LEU A 147 6.34 19.02 -10.61
CA LEU A 147 6.48 17.58 -10.49
C LEU A 147 7.80 17.10 -11.08
N SER A 148 8.19 17.58 -12.25
CA SER A 148 9.45 17.25 -12.92
C SER A 148 10.68 17.72 -12.12
N ALA A 149 10.57 18.81 -11.36
CA ALA A 149 11.60 19.23 -10.41
C ALA A 149 11.70 18.30 -9.17
N GLY A 150 10.76 17.37 -9.00
CA GLY A 150 10.67 16.50 -7.83
C GLY A 150 10.11 17.20 -6.59
N GLU A 151 9.47 18.36 -6.75
CA GLU A 151 8.88 19.17 -5.68
C GLU A 151 7.51 18.63 -5.24
N ALA A 152 7.44 17.32 -5.00
CA ALA A 152 6.20 16.60 -4.72
C ALA A 152 5.95 16.32 -3.23
N LEU A 153 6.56 17.08 -2.32
CA LEU A 153 6.30 16.93 -0.88
C LEU A 153 4.84 17.31 -0.58
N GLY A 154 4.08 16.42 0.06
CA GLY A 154 2.65 16.59 0.29
C GLY A 154 1.76 16.30 -0.93
N VAL A 155 2.32 15.83 -2.05
CA VAL A 155 1.55 15.36 -3.21
C VAL A 155 1.23 13.88 -3.05
N PHE A 156 -0.06 13.55 -3.06
CA PHE A 156 -0.55 12.20 -2.85
C PHE A 156 0.09 11.18 -3.82
N GLN A 157 0.41 9.99 -3.30
CA GLN A 157 1.10 8.88 -3.98
C GLN A 157 2.55 9.13 -4.43
N VAL A 158 2.99 10.38 -4.62
CA VAL A 158 4.30 10.68 -5.22
C VAL A 158 5.28 11.43 -4.33
N GLU A 159 5.00 11.52 -3.03
CA GLU A 159 5.83 12.18 -2.02
C GLU A 159 7.13 11.42 -1.66
N GLY A 160 7.13 10.09 -1.78
CA GLY A 160 8.26 9.24 -1.36
C GLY A 160 9.56 9.60 -2.08
N SER A 161 10.71 9.45 -1.40
CA SER A 161 12.02 9.79 -1.98
C SER A 161 12.29 9.07 -3.31
N GLY A 162 11.96 7.78 -3.39
CA GLY A 162 12.07 7.00 -4.64
C GLY A 162 11.18 7.53 -5.75
N MET A 163 9.95 7.93 -5.43
CA MET A 163 9.04 8.50 -6.42
C MET A 163 9.48 9.89 -6.89
N ARG A 164 9.98 10.74 -5.98
CA ARG A 164 10.53 12.06 -6.32
C ARG A 164 11.77 11.99 -7.21
N GLU A 165 12.59 10.96 -7.04
CA GLU A 165 13.68 10.67 -7.97
C GLU A 165 13.12 10.22 -9.34
N LEU A 166 12.11 9.35 -9.33
CA LEU A 166 11.49 8.88 -10.57
C LEU A 166 10.85 10.02 -11.37
N LEU A 167 10.17 10.95 -10.70
CA LEU A 167 9.64 12.17 -11.30
C LEU A 167 10.74 12.99 -12.00
N ARG A 168 11.87 13.24 -11.33
CA ARG A 168 13.03 13.95 -11.89
C ARG A 168 13.69 13.23 -13.06
N ARG A 169 13.56 11.92 -13.17
CA ARG A 169 14.12 11.15 -14.29
C ARG A 169 13.17 11.12 -15.48
N ILE A 170 11.88 10.94 -15.23
CA ILE A 170 10.85 10.79 -16.27
C ILE A 170 10.42 12.12 -16.88
N HIS A 171 10.42 13.21 -16.09
CA HIS A 171 9.87 14.52 -16.51
C HIS A 171 8.43 14.37 -17.04
N PRO A 172 7.43 14.11 -16.17
CA PRO A 172 6.05 13.95 -16.62
C PRO A 172 5.54 15.23 -17.28
N GLU A 173 4.86 15.09 -18.42
CA GLU A 173 4.26 16.19 -19.19
C GLU A 173 2.75 16.00 -19.38
N SER A 174 2.21 14.89 -18.87
CA SER A 174 0.82 14.48 -19.06
C SER A 174 0.32 13.65 -17.88
N PHE A 175 -1.00 13.50 -17.78
CA PHE A 175 -1.60 12.69 -16.73
C PHE A 175 -1.26 11.20 -16.90
N ASP A 176 -1.13 10.73 -18.14
CA ASP A 176 -0.74 9.35 -18.46
C ASP A 176 0.69 9.03 -17.99
N ASP A 177 1.58 10.02 -17.95
CA ASP A 177 2.90 9.86 -17.34
C ASP A 177 2.79 9.59 -15.83
N LEU A 178 1.90 10.29 -15.12
CA LEU A 178 1.70 10.06 -13.68
C LEU A 178 1.11 8.67 -13.41
N ALA A 179 0.15 8.24 -14.22
CA ALA A 179 -0.37 6.87 -14.17
C ALA A 179 0.75 5.85 -14.39
N THR A 180 1.62 6.09 -15.37
CA THR A 180 2.76 5.20 -15.66
C THR A 180 3.80 5.18 -14.54
N ILE A 181 4.14 6.34 -13.97
CA ILE A 181 5.07 6.48 -12.85
C ILE A 181 4.61 5.66 -11.64
N THR A 182 3.33 5.76 -11.27
CA THR A 182 2.77 4.98 -10.15
C THR A 182 2.74 3.48 -10.42
N ALA A 183 2.56 3.06 -11.68
CA ALA A 183 2.62 1.66 -12.08
C ALA A 183 4.05 1.09 -12.10
N LEU A 184 5.05 1.91 -12.45
CA LEU A 184 6.46 1.48 -12.52
C LEU A 184 7.15 1.42 -11.15
N HIS A 185 6.68 2.15 -10.15
CA HIS A 185 7.27 2.17 -8.81
C HIS A 185 6.82 0.97 -7.94
N TRP A 186 7.06 -0.24 -8.44
CA TRP A 186 6.80 -1.51 -7.76
C TRP A 186 8.03 -2.43 -7.84
N PRO A 187 8.24 -3.34 -6.86
CA PRO A 187 9.44 -4.19 -6.82
C PRO A 187 9.70 -4.98 -8.11
N GLY A 188 8.66 -5.48 -8.77
CA GLY A 188 8.79 -6.22 -10.03
C GLY A 188 9.37 -5.38 -11.16
N PRO A 189 8.67 -4.31 -11.61
CA PRO A 189 9.17 -3.41 -12.64
C PRO A 189 10.56 -2.83 -12.32
N MET A 190 10.81 -2.43 -11.07
CA MET A 190 12.09 -1.88 -10.64
C MET A 190 13.26 -2.87 -10.81
N ASN A 191 13.04 -4.15 -10.50
CA ASN A 191 14.10 -5.17 -10.60
C ASN A 191 14.29 -5.73 -12.03
N SER A 192 13.39 -5.39 -12.95
CA SER A 192 13.39 -5.94 -14.32
C SER A 192 14.08 -5.04 -15.36
N GLY A 193 14.53 -3.83 -14.97
CA GLY A 193 15.05 -2.82 -15.90
C GLY A 193 13.99 -2.12 -16.75
N MET A 194 12.70 -2.45 -16.56
CA MET A 194 11.57 -1.85 -17.29
C MET A 194 11.48 -0.33 -17.08
N MET A 195 11.79 0.13 -15.87
CA MET A 195 11.81 1.56 -15.54
C MET A 195 12.85 2.32 -16.37
N ASP A 196 14.08 1.80 -16.47
CA ASP A 196 15.14 2.45 -17.25
C ASP A 196 14.80 2.44 -18.74
N MET A 197 14.26 1.32 -19.25
CA MET A 197 13.78 1.23 -20.62
C MET A 197 12.69 2.28 -20.93
N TYR A 198 11.74 2.49 -20.01
CA TYR A 198 10.72 3.52 -20.17
C TYR A 198 11.33 4.93 -20.25
N ILE A 199 12.24 5.26 -19.33
CA ILE A 199 12.92 6.56 -19.26
C ILE A 199 13.69 6.85 -20.55
N GLU A 200 14.49 5.89 -21.03
CA GLU A 200 15.30 6.07 -22.24
C GLU A 200 14.44 6.21 -23.50
N ARG A 201 13.35 5.47 -23.59
CA ARG A 201 12.40 5.57 -24.71
C ARG A 201 11.63 6.87 -24.71
N LYS A 202 11.10 7.29 -23.56
CA LYS A 202 10.39 8.58 -23.42
C LYS A 202 11.31 9.75 -23.76
N ALA A 203 12.56 9.71 -23.33
CA ALA A 203 13.55 10.74 -23.64
C ALA A 203 14.11 10.67 -25.08
N GLY A 204 13.62 9.75 -25.92
CA GLY A 204 14.08 9.59 -27.31
C GLY A 204 15.52 9.07 -27.46
N ARG A 205 16.14 8.59 -26.37
CA ARG A 205 17.51 8.02 -26.38
C ARG A 205 17.53 6.57 -26.80
N GLN A 206 16.38 5.89 -26.74
CA GLN A 206 16.18 4.53 -27.23
C GLN A 206 14.91 4.47 -28.10
N ALA A 207 14.97 3.73 -29.22
CA ALA A 207 13.80 3.53 -30.06
C ALA A 207 12.71 2.71 -29.35
N VAL A 208 11.46 3.11 -29.54
CA VAL A 208 10.29 2.29 -29.18
C VAL A 208 10.19 1.15 -30.18
N THR A 209 10.17 -0.09 -29.68
CA THR A 209 10.00 -1.29 -30.51
C THR A 209 8.75 -2.05 -30.09
N TYR A 210 8.01 -2.52 -31.09
CA TYR A 210 6.81 -3.32 -30.90
C TYR A 210 7.11 -4.77 -31.30
N ALA A 211 6.60 -5.74 -30.54
CA ALA A 211 6.82 -7.16 -30.83
C ALA A 211 6.16 -7.61 -32.14
N HIS A 212 5.15 -6.87 -32.60
CA HIS A 212 4.44 -7.09 -33.85
C HIS A 212 3.86 -5.76 -34.36
N PRO A 213 3.80 -5.51 -35.69
CA PRO A 213 3.28 -4.25 -36.23
C PRO A 213 1.84 -3.91 -35.81
N SER A 214 1.01 -4.91 -35.49
CA SER A 214 -0.37 -4.68 -35.01
C SER A 214 -0.45 -4.09 -33.60
N LEU A 215 0.67 -3.94 -32.90
CA LEU A 215 0.76 -3.30 -31.59
C LEU A 215 1.15 -1.82 -31.72
N GLU A 216 1.40 -1.32 -32.94
CA GLU A 216 1.56 0.10 -33.20
C GLU A 216 0.19 0.81 -33.06
N PRO A 217 0.14 2.02 -32.46
CA PRO A 217 -1.09 2.80 -32.27
C PRO A 217 -1.78 3.25 -33.57
#